data_AF-A0A3B9ZX81-F1
#
_entry.id   AF-A0A3B9ZX81-F1
#
_cell.length_a   1.000
_cell.length_b   1.000
_cell.length_c   1.000
_cell.angle_alpha   90.00
_cell.angle_beta   90.00
_cell.angle_gamma   90.00
#
_symmetry.space_group_name_H-M   'P 1'
#
loop_
_entity.id
_entity.type
_entity.pdbx_description
1 polymer ?
#
loop_
_entity_poly.entity_id
_entity_poly.type
_entity_poly.pdbx_seq_one_letter_code
_entity_poly.pdbx_strand_id
1 'polypeptide(L)'
;GAWMTDYRSQSNVNGNQVRPHVSLVTNFSKPTENAPSLLTFDEVTTFLHEFGHGLHGMLSQCRFPGTSGTSVYWDFVELPSQMHENWAYEKEWLDLFAVHYQTGKTMPEELV
;
A
#
# COMPACT_ATOMS: atom_id res chain seq x y z
N GLY A 1 -0.64 14.83 2.55
CA GLY A 1 -0.14 13.96 1.46
C GLY A 1 -0.15 12.52 1.92
N ALA A 2 0.42 11.63 1.12
CA ALA A 2 0.69 10.25 1.50
C ALA A 2 2.13 9.93 1.09
N TRP A 3 2.78 9.02 1.82
CA TRP A 3 4.13 8.55 1.50
C TRP A 3 4.48 7.26 2.25
N MET A 4 5.45 6.54 1.73
CA MET A 4 6.15 5.44 2.38
C MET A 4 7.54 5.90 2.88
N THR A 5 8.03 5.31 3.97
CA THR A 5 9.41 5.53 4.45
C THR A 5 10.06 4.24 4.92
N ASP A 6 11.27 3.96 4.43
CA ASP A 6 12.16 2.92 4.94
C ASP A 6 12.94 3.43 6.17
N TYR A 7 12.66 2.86 7.35
CA TYR A 7 13.42 3.13 8.59
C TYR A 7 14.61 2.18 8.77
N ARG A 8 14.52 0.98 8.22
CA ARG A 8 15.63 0.02 8.16
C ARG A 8 15.57 -0.71 6.84
N SER A 9 16.64 -0.65 6.07
CA SER A 9 16.74 -1.36 4.79
C SER A 9 16.92 -2.86 5.00
N GLN A 10 16.44 -3.64 4.05
CA GLN A 10 16.69 -5.08 4.02
C GLN A 10 18.15 -5.36 3.64
N SER A 11 18.77 -6.41 4.17
CA SER A 11 20.05 -6.91 3.65
C SER A 11 20.32 -8.35 4.04
N ASN A 12 21.30 -8.98 3.40
CA ASN A 12 21.81 -10.30 3.74
C ASN A 12 23.32 -10.36 3.49
N VAL A 13 24.10 -9.65 4.32
CA VAL A 13 25.55 -9.61 4.22
C VAL A 13 26.14 -10.73 5.08
N ASN A 14 26.94 -11.61 4.47
CA ASN A 14 27.60 -12.74 5.15
C ASN A 14 26.63 -13.67 5.90
N GLY A 15 25.41 -13.84 5.37
CA GLY A 15 24.38 -14.67 6.00
C GLY A 15 23.62 -13.98 7.15
N ASN A 16 23.95 -12.73 7.48
CA ASN A 16 23.21 -11.95 8.48
C ASN A 16 22.00 -11.26 7.83
N GLN A 17 20.83 -11.89 7.92
CA GLN A 17 19.60 -11.37 7.35
C GLN A 17 19.01 -10.27 8.23
N VAL A 18 18.91 -9.06 7.68
CA VAL A 18 18.24 -7.91 8.30
C VAL A 18 16.89 -7.72 7.63
N ARG A 19 15.81 -7.76 8.42
CA ARG A 19 14.45 -7.49 7.94
C ARG A 19 14.22 -5.99 7.79
N PRO A 20 13.53 -5.55 6.73
CA PRO A 20 13.23 -4.14 6.56
C PRO A 20 12.21 -3.67 7.59
N HIS A 21 12.25 -2.39 7.95
CA HIS A 21 11.19 -1.70 8.70
C HIS A 21 10.69 -0.54 7.85
N VAL A 22 9.41 -0.57 7.51
CA VAL A 22 8.76 0.44 6.67
C VAL A 22 7.62 1.10 7.43
N SER A 23 7.31 2.34 7.07
CA SER A 23 6.11 3.05 7.52
C SER A 23 5.34 3.54 6.32
N LEU A 24 4.02 3.50 6.46
CA LEU A 24 3.08 4.03 5.50
C LEU A 24 2.29 5.14 6.18
N VAL A 25 2.32 6.33 5.61
CA VAL A 25 1.64 7.52 6.15
C VAL A 25 0.61 7.97 5.14
N THR A 26 -0.63 8.10 5.60
CA THR A 26 -1.75 8.62 4.82
C THR A 26 -2.51 9.66 5.63
N ASN A 27 -3.26 10.52 4.95
CA ASN A 27 -4.09 11.55 5.57
C ASN A 27 -5.55 11.34 5.18
N PHE A 28 -6.13 10.22 5.61
CA PHE A 28 -7.54 9.90 5.33
C PHE A 28 -8.51 10.79 6.10
N SER A 29 -9.70 10.90 5.55
CA SER A 29 -10.89 11.45 6.20
C SER A 29 -11.09 10.82 7.57
N LYS A 30 -11.05 11.66 8.61
CA LYS A 30 -11.16 11.19 10.00
C LYS A 30 -12.57 10.64 10.28
N PRO A 31 -12.71 9.67 11.21
CA PRO A 31 -14.01 9.30 11.72
C PRO A 31 -14.70 10.52 12.37
N THR A 32 -16.03 10.50 12.37
CA THR A 32 -16.88 11.44 13.10
C THR A 32 -17.48 10.77 14.33
N GLU A 33 -18.24 11.51 15.14
CA GLU A 33 -18.96 10.93 16.29
C GLU A 33 -19.95 9.83 15.87
N ASN A 34 -20.50 9.90 14.65
CA ASN A 34 -21.59 9.04 14.20
C ASN A 34 -21.21 8.08 13.06
N ALA A 35 -20.00 8.18 12.52
CA ALA A 35 -19.55 7.35 11.40
C ALA A 35 -18.04 7.08 11.48
N PRO A 36 -17.59 5.87 11.07
CA PRO A 36 -16.16 5.57 10.97
C PRO A 36 -15.49 6.41 9.86
N SER A 37 -14.18 6.24 9.69
CA SER A 37 -13.49 6.76 8.50
C SER A 37 -14.03 6.02 7.27
N LEU A 38 -14.68 6.76 6.38
CA LEU A 38 -15.20 6.26 5.10
C LEU A 38 -14.31 6.84 4.00
N LEU A 39 -13.55 5.97 3.33
CA LEU A 39 -12.59 6.41 2.32
C LEU A 39 -13.29 6.70 1.00
N THR A 40 -12.88 7.78 0.34
CA THR A 40 -13.20 8.01 -1.07
C THR A 40 -12.42 7.04 -1.96
N PHE A 41 -12.83 6.92 -3.23
CA PHE A 41 -12.09 6.14 -4.21
C PHE A 41 -10.62 6.61 -4.32
N ASP A 42 -10.40 7.92 -4.38
CA ASP A 42 -9.05 8.51 -4.44
C ASP A 42 -8.22 8.21 -3.19
N GLU A 43 -8.83 8.14 -2.01
CA GLU A 43 -8.13 7.77 -0.77
C GLU A 43 -7.74 6.28 -0.78
N VAL A 44 -8.57 5.41 -1.36
CA VAL A 44 -8.25 3.98 -1.54
C VAL A 44 -7.14 3.77 -2.57
N THR A 45 -7.17 4.46 -3.71
CA THR A 45 -6.09 4.37 -4.70
C THR A 45 -4.79 4.94 -4.13
N THR A 46 -4.85 6.06 -3.41
CA THR A 46 -3.70 6.61 -2.67
C THR A 46 -3.14 5.60 -1.65
N PHE A 47 -4.01 4.91 -0.92
CA PHE A 47 -3.57 3.85 0.01
C PHE A 47 -2.82 2.73 -0.73
N LEU A 48 -3.39 2.24 -1.83
CA LEU A 48 -2.80 1.16 -2.63
C LEU A 48 -1.46 1.57 -3.24
N HIS A 49 -1.34 2.82 -3.69
CA HIS A 49 -0.09 3.38 -4.19
C HIS A 49 1.01 3.27 -3.12
N GLU A 50 0.77 3.83 -1.94
CA GLU A 50 1.77 3.78 -0.85
C GLU A 50 2.01 2.35 -0.36
N PHE A 51 0.97 1.51 -0.38
CA PHE A 51 1.10 0.12 0.01
C PHE A 51 1.96 -0.67 -0.97
N GLY A 52 1.92 -0.34 -2.27
CA GLY A 52 2.82 -0.88 -3.28
C GLY A 52 4.28 -0.54 -2.99
N HIS A 53 4.59 0.70 -2.61
CA HIS A 53 5.92 1.06 -2.09
C HIS A 53 6.28 0.25 -0.84
N GLY A 54 5.32 0.12 0.09
CA GLY A 54 5.49 -0.68 1.31
C GLY A 54 5.88 -2.13 1.02
N LEU A 55 5.21 -2.77 0.07
CA LEU A 55 5.49 -4.14 -0.37
C LEU A 55 6.84 -4.24 -1.08
N HIS A 56 7.18 -3.26 -1.93
CA HIS A 56 8.47 -3.19 -2.60
C HIS A 56 9.63 -3.16 -1.58
N GLY A 57 9.49 -2.37 -0.51
CA GLY A 57 10.41 -2.36 0.62
C GLY A 57 10.43 -3.68 1.41
N MET A 58 9.26 -4.16 1.85
CA MET A 58 9.13 -5.31 2.74
C MET A 58 9.55 -6.64 2.12
N LEU A 59 9.26 -6.84 0.84
CA LEU A 59 9.50 -8.09 0.13
C LEU A 59 10.86 -8.15 -0.57
N SER A 60 11.69 -7.11 -0.42
CA SER A 60 13.03 -7.09 -1.00
C SER A 60 13.92 -8.22 -0.46
N GLN A 61 14.75 -8.80 -1.33
CA GLN A 61 15.65 -9.91 -0.99
C GLN A 61 17.05 -9.69 -1.59
N CYS A 62 17.62 -8.52 -1.33
CA CYS A 62 18.93 -8.12 -1.81
C CYS A 62 20.05 -8.49 -0.82
N ARG A 63 21.27 -8.61 -1.35
CA ARG A 63 22.47 -8.88 -0.53
C ARG A 63 22.90 -7.64 0.25
N PHE A 64 22.94 -6.48 -0.41
CA PHE A 64 23.45 -5.24 0.16
C PHE A 64 22.32 -4.24 0.43
N PRO A 65 22.42 -3.45 1.52
CA PRO A 65 21.37 -2.49 1.87
C PRO A 65 21.17 -1.41 0.81
N GLY A 66 22.25 -0.94 0.17
CA GLY A 66 22.18 0.12 -0.86
C GLY A 66 21.53 -0.29 -2.17
N THR A 67 21.18 -1.57 -2.35
CA THR A 67 20.43 -2.05 -3.52
C THR A 67 19.13 -2.76 -3.11
N SER A 68 18.68 -2.55 -1.87
CA SER A 68 17.48 -3.18 -1.31
C SER A 68 16.29 -2.22 -1.27
N GLY A 69 15.11 -2.78 -1.11
CA GLY A 69 13.86 -2.04 -1.04
C GLY A 69 13.65 -1.14 -2.25
N THR A 70 13.28 0.11 -1.98
CA THR A 70 13.02 1.14 -2.99
C THR A 70 14.29 1.77 -3.59
N SER A 71 15.48 1.22 -3.31
CA SER A 71 16.77 1.68 -3.87
C SER A 71 16.94 1.22 -5.33
N VAL A 72 16.08 1.71 -6.22
CA VAL A 72 16.04 1.43 -7.65
C VAL A 72 16.21 2.72 -8.46
N TYR A 73 16.16 2.63 -9.80
CA TYR A 73 16.15 3.84 -10.62
C TYR A 73 14.92 4.71 -10.31
N TRP A 74 15.12 6.02 -10.28
CA TRP A 74 14.09 6.96 -9.87
C TRP A 74 12.88 6.98 -10.81
N ASP A 75 13.08 6.68 -12.09
CA ASP A 75 12.02 6.53 -13.10
C ASP A 75 11.31 5.16 -13.04
N PHE A 76 11.81 4.22 -12.24
CA PHE A 76 11.21 2.90 -12.03
C PHE A 76 10.52 2.77 -10.67
N VAL A 77 10.88 3.60 -9.69
CA VAL A 77 10.43 3.45 -8.30
C VAL A 77 8.90 3.46 -8.17
N GLU A 78 8.20 4.18 -9.05
CA GLU A 78 6.73 4.28 -9.06
C GLU A 78 6.02 3.11 -9.74
N LEU A 79 6.74 2.20 -10.42
CA LEU A 79 6.07 1.08 -11.10
C LEU A 79 5.30 0.18 -10.10
N PRO A 80 5.86 -0.26 -8.96
CA PRO A 80 5.14 -1.15 -8.05
C PRO A 80 3.95 -0.48 -7.37
N SER A 81 4.05 0.82 -7.06
CA SER A 81 2.97 1.62 -6.46
C SER A 81 1.82 1.83 -7.45
N GLN A 82 2.10 2.32 -8.66
CA GLN A 82 1.09 2.53 -9.71
C GLN A 82 0.45 1.23 -10.17
N MET A 83 1.21 0.13 -10.24
CA MET A 83 0.63 -1.17 -10.57
C MET A 83 -0.38 -1.61 -9.49
N HIS A 84 -0.14 -1.30 -8.22
CA HIS A 84 -1.07 -1.64 -7.13
C HIS A 84 -2.37 -0.86 -7.15
N GLU A 85 -2.39 0.36 -7.71
CA GLU A 85 -3.62 1.16 -7.83
C GLU A 85 -4.71 0.44 -8.65
N ASN A 86 -4.33 -0.40 -9.62
CA ASN A 86 -5.28 -1.12 -10.47
C ASN A 86 -6.21 -2.03 -9.65
N TRP A 87 -5.79 -2.53 -8.48
CA TRP A 87 -6.65 -3.36 -7.64
C TRP A 87 -7.91 -2.64 -7.16
N ALA A 88 -7.93 -1.31 -7.11
CA ALA A 88 -9.13 -0.55 -6.77
C ALA A 88 -10.28 -0.74 -7.77
N TYR A 89 -10.00 -1.25 -8.97
CA TYR A 89 -10.97 -1.50 -10.04
C TYR A 89 -11.33 -2.98 -10.19
N GLU A 90 -10.74 -3.87 -9.38
CA GLU A 90 -10.93 -5.31 -9.52
C GLU A 90 -12.05 -5.79 -8.59
N LYS A 91 -13.16 -6.20 -9.18
CA LYS A 91 -14.39 -6.63 -8.49
C LYS A 91 -14.11 -7.72 -7.45
N GLU A 92 -13.35 -8.74 -7.82
CA GLU A 92 -13.01 -9.87 -6.95
C GLU A 92 -12.21 -9.45 -5.73
N TRP A 93 -11.38 -8.41 -5.85
CA TRP A 93 -10.62 -7.87 -4.72
C TRP A 93 -11.50 -7.00 -3.82
N LEU A 94 -12.32 -6.13 -4.39
CA LEU A 94 -13.28 -5.31 -3.65
C LEU A 94 -14.26 -6.19 -2.87
N ASP A 95 -14.72 -7.31 -3.42
CA ASP A 95 -15.64 -8.24 -2.76
C ASP A 95 -15.10 -8.83 -1.44
N LEU A 96 -13.78 -8.77 -1.21
CA LEU A 96 -13.17 -9.26 0.03
C LEU A 96 -13.48 -8.37 1.24
N PHE A 97 -13.74 -7.07 1.05
CA PHE A 97 -13.88 -6.12 2.15
C PHE A 97 -14.86 -4.96 1.92
N ALA A 98 -15.21 -4.64 0.66
CA ALA A 98 -16.03 -3.50 0.31
C ALA A 98 -17.51 -3.76 0.60
N VAL A 99 -17.92 -3.40 1.81
CA VAL A 99 -19.30 -3.50 2.28
C VAL A 99 -19.83 -2.17 2.82
N HIS A 100 -21.13 -1.96 2.69
CA HIS A 100 -21.78 -0.78 3.24
C HIS A 100 -21.73 -0.79 4.77
N TYR A 101 -21.12 0.23 5.38
CA TYR A 101 -20.78 0.24 6.81
C TYR A 101 -21.96 -0.01 7.77
N GLN A 102 -23.18 0.43 7.43
CA GLN A 102 -24.37 0.19 8.27
C GLN A 102 -25.09 -1.13 8.00
N THR A 103 -25.12 -1.58 6.74
CA THR A 103 -26.02 -2.66 6.30
C THR A 103 -25.28 -3.96 6.03
N GLY A 104 -23.95 -3.91 5.90
CA GLY A 104 -23.10 -5.05 5.55
C GLY A 104 -23.29 -5.57 4.12
N LYS A 105 -24.10 -4.90 3.29
CA LYS A 105 -24.30 -5.30 1.89
C LYS A 105 -23.02 -5.05 1.09
N THR A 106 -22.66 -6.00 0.23
CA THR A 106 -21.52 -5.87 -0.70
C THR A 106 -21.77 -4.78 -1.73
N MET A 107 -20.69 -4.26 -2.30
CA MET A 107 -20.75 -3.30 -3.40
C MET A 107 -21.43 -3.94 -4.64
N PRO A 108 -22.46 -3.29 -5.22
CA PRO A 108 -23.04 -3.70 -6.49
C PRO A 108 -22.01 -3.67 -7.62
N GLU A 109 -22.10 -4.63 -8.54
CA GLU A 109 -21.18 -4.74 -9.71
C GLU A 109 -21.25 -3.52 -10.63
N GLU A 110 -22.43 -2.90 -10.75
CA GLU A 110 -22.66 -1.69 -11.54
C GLU A 110 -21.95 -0.42 -11.03
N LEU A 111 -21.36 -0.47 -9.81
CA LEU A 111 -20.59 0.63 -9.22
C LEU A 111 -19.07 0.43 -9.30
N VAL A 112 -18.62 -0.74 -9.79
CA VAL A 112 -17.21 -1.04 -10.05
C VAL A 112 -16.88 -0.64 -11.49
#